data_AF-A0A932S5E6-F1
#
_entry.id   AF-A0A932S5E6-F1
#
_cell.length_a   1.000
_cell.length_b   1.000
_cell.length_c   1.000
_cell.angle_alpha   90.00
_cell.angle_beta   90.00
_cell.angle_gamma   90.00
#
_symmetry.space_group_name_H-M   'P 1'
#
loop_
_entity.id
_entity.type
_entity.pdbx_description
1 polymer ?
#
loop_
_entity_poly.entity_id
_entity_poly.type
_entity_poly.pdbx_seq_one_letter_code
_entity_poly.pdbx_strand_id
1 'polypeptide(L)'
;MGAIRLAQPISGWLIAGVAALVAIALVSFVSLGAMTKKARVTGITIPITGSISIAAPSSGLLMHSHVKEGDIVHAGQILFELSNERQGEKGEITALVAQQLATRQQSLESEQHLRRAQALDKQQALNLRLNNLNNEAAQLEQEISLLQRRHLLAQDSVTKYQTLQNNGYVSAAQTQQKQEELIDIATRLSTLKRASLQQQASKLAIAAELQQVANNLATDQVQLERALA
;
A
#
# COMPACT_ATOMS: atom_id res chain seq x y z
N MET A 1 65.81 -118.93 -32.29
CA MET A 1 64.38 -118.72 -32.59
C MET A 1 63.67 -118.40 -31.28
N GLY A 2 63.11 -117.19 -31.15
CA GLY A 2 62.02 -116.88 -30.21
C GLY A 2 62.37 -116.42 -28.79
N ALA A 3 62.52 -115.11 -28.60
CA ALA A 3 62.55 -114.45 -27.30
C ALA A 3 61.12 -114.25 -26.76
N ILE A 4 60.86 -114.56 -25.48
CA ILE A 4 59.72 -113.98 -24.75
C ILE A 4 60.13 -113.72 -23.29
N ARG A 5 60.40 -112.46 -22.99
CA ARG A 5 60.31 -111.87 -21.64
C ARG A 5 58.84 -111.75 -21.27
N LEU A 6 58.45 -112.11 -20.05
CA LEU A 6 57.38 -111.39 -19.35
C LEU A 6 57.60 -111.43 -17.84
N ALA A 7 57.54 -110.23 -17.26
CA ALA A 7 57.81 -109.91 -15.87
C ALA A 7 56.73 -110.44 -14.91
N GLN A 8 57.16 -110.71 -13.66
CA GLN A 8 56.48 -110.60 -12.35
C GLN A 8 54.93 -110.59 -12.31
N PRO A 9 54.33 -111.17 -11.25
CA PRO A 9 53.29 -110.38 -10.60
C PRO A 9 53.43 -110.37 -9.09
N ILE A 10 53.49 -109.14 -8.58
CA ILE A 10 53.13 -108.78 -7.20
C ILE A 10 51.69 -109.28 -6.99
N SER A 11 51.46 -110.00 -5.89
CA SER A 11 50.16 -110.58 -5.51
C SER A 11 49.00 -109.60 -5.78
N GLY A 12 48.04 -110.01 -6.64
CA GLY A 12 46.91 -109.17 -7.05
C GLY A 12 46.03 -108.66 -5.91
N TRP A 13 46.17 -109.24 -4.71
CA TRP A 13 45.53 -108.77 -3.48
C TRP A 13 46.05 -107.40 -3.03
N LEU A 14 47.32 -107.09 -3.28
CA LEU A 14 47.95 -105.81 -2.95
C LEU A 14 47.47 -104.71 -3.90
N ILE A 15 47.32 -105.05 -5.18
CA ILE A 15 46.73 -104.18 -6.20
C ILE A 15 45.25 -103.91 -5.89
N ALA A 16 44.49 -104.93 -5.49
CA ALA A 16 43.10 -104.79 -5.08
C ALA A 16 42.93 -103.91 -3.82
N GLY A 17 43.81 -104.07 -2.82
CA GLY A 17 43.81 -103.24 -1.61
C GLY A 17 44.11 -101.77 -1.91
N VAL A 18 45.11 -101.49 -2.76
CA VAL A 18 45.42 -100.12 -3.19
C VAL A 18 44.26 -99.52 -4.00
N ALA A 19 43.66 -100.29 -4.91
CA ALA A 19 42.52 -99.83 -5.69
C ALA A 19 41.29 -99.53 -4.80
N ALA A 20 41.01 -100.36 -3.79
CA ALA A 20 39.94 -100.12 -2.84
C ALA A 20 40.20 -98.87 -1.99
N LEU A 21 41.44 -98.65 -1.55
CA LEU A 21 41.82 -97.47 -0.77
C LEU A 21 41.68 -96.19 -1.61
N VAL A 22 42.10 -96.22 -2.88
CA VAL A 22 41.90 -95.11 -3.83
C VAL A 22 40.42 -94.84 -4.09
N ALA A 23 39.60 -95.89 -4.25
CA ALA A 23 38.16 -95.74 -4.43
C ALA A 23 37.49 -95.11 -3.20
N ILE A 24 37.84 -95.56 -2.00
CA ILE A 24 37.33 -94.98 -0.74
C ILE A 24 37.77 -93.53 -0.60
N ALA A 25 39.02 -93.21 -0.91
CA ALA A 25 39.54 -91.84 -0.87
C ALA A 25 38.79 -90.91 -1.84
N LEU A 26 38.49 -91.36 -3.06
CA LEU A 26 37.71 -90.61 -4.03
C LEU A 26 36.26 -90.37 -3.57
N VAL A 27 35.59 -91.40 -3.05
CA VAL A 27 34.20 -91.27 -2.55
C VAL A 27 34.12 -90.34 -1.33
N SER A 28 35.10 -90.41 -0.43
CA SER A 28 35.20 -89.50 0.72
C SER A 28 35.47 -88.06 0.28
N PHE A 29 36.36 -87.86 -0.70
CA PHE A 29 36.66 -86.53 -1.23
C PHE A 29 35.44 -85.88 -1.92
N VAL A 30 34.62 -86.65 -2.63
CA VAL A 30 33.41 -86.14 -3.28
C VAL A 30 32.29 -85.85 -2.28
N SER A 31 32.14 -86.67 -1.23
CA SER A 31 31.07 -86.48 -0.23
C SER A 31 31.37 -85.39 0.79
N LEU A 32 32.63 -85.18 1.18
CA LEU A 32 33.05 -84.05 2.03
C LEU A 32 33.43 -82.79 1.23
N GLY A 33 33.54 -82.88 -0.09
CA GLY A 33 33.88 -81.78 -0.99
C GLY A 33 32.72 -80.81 -1.21
N ALA A 34 32.29 -80.11 -0.15
CA ALA A 34 31.33 -79.02 -0.27
C ALA A 34 32.01 -77.80 -0.93
N MET A 35 31.96 -77.71 -2.26
CA MET A 35 32.37 -76.53 -3.01
C MET A 35 31.37 -75.39 -2.77
N THR A 36 31.63 -74.56 -1.77
CA THR A 36 30.90 -73.31 -1.55
C THR A 36 31.26 -72.35 -2.69
N LYS A 37 30.41 -72.27 -3.73
CA LYS A 37 30.54 -71.25 -4.76
C LYS A 37 30.38 -69.87 -4.14
N LYS A 38 31.49 -69.18 -3.87
CA LYS A 38 31.50 -67.77 -3.51
C LYS A 38 31.33 -66.93 -4.78
N ALA A 39 30.13 -66.44 -5.00
CA ALA A 39 29.89 -65.38 -5.98
C ALA A 39 30.32 -64.05 -5.35
N ARG A 40 31.32 -63.38 -5.96
CA ARG A 40 31.72 -62.03 -5.58
C ARG A 40 30.70 -61.07 -6.22
N VAL A 41 29.81 -60.51 -5.41
CA VAL A 41 28.83 -59.52 -5.86
C VAL A 41 29.40 -58.13 -5.59
N THR A 42 29.56 -57.34 -6.65
CA THR A 42 29.87 -55.90 -6.54
C THR A 42 28.55 -55.17 -6.34
N GLY A 43 28.20 -54.90 -5.08
CA GLY A 43 27.03 -54.09 -4.73
C GLY A 43 27.46 -52.65 -4.45
N ILE A 44 26.65 -51.68 -4.91
CA ILE A 44 26.72 -50.29 -4.45
C ILE A 44 25.60 -50.06 -3.45
N THR A 45 25.89 -49.38 -2.34
CA THR A 45 24.88 -48.99 -1.36
C THR A 45 24.15 -47.76 -1.87
N ILE A 46 22.88 -47.93 -2.25
CA ILE A 46 21.99 -46.83 -2.62
C ILE A 46 21.06 -46.58 -1.42
N PRO A 47 20.88 -45.32 -0.96
CA PRO A 47 20.00 -45.03 0.16
C PRO A 47 18.56 -45.47 -0.15
N ILE A 48 18.00 -46.32 0.71
CA ILE A 48 16.62 -46.84 0.60
C ILE A 48 15.53 -45.76 0.67
N THR A 49 15.86 -44.56 1.18
CA THR A 49 14.91 -43.45 1.41
C THR A 49 14.98 -42.35 0.34
N GLY A 50 15.79 -42.50 -0.70
CA GLY A 50 16.02 -41.46 -1.71
C GLY A 50 16.95 -40.33 -1.21
N SER A 51 17.39 -39.47 -2.12
CA SER A 51 18.22 -38.29 -1.83
C SER A 51 17.38 -37.02 -1.97
N ILE A 52 17.43 -36.13 -0.98
CA ILE A 52 16.78 -34.82 -1.01
C ILE A 52 17.88 -33.75 -0.99
N SER A 53 17.91 -32.91 -2.02
CA SER A 53 18.80 -31.75 -2.06
C SER A 53 18.17 -30.59 -1.29
N ILE A 54 18.86 -30.11 -0.25
CA ILE A 54 18.45 -28.92 0.51
C ILE A 54 19.10 -27.71 -0.16
N ALA A 55 18.28 -26.90 -0.85
CA ALA A 55 18.71 -25.65 -1.45
C ALA A 55 18.54 -24.48 -0.46
N ALA A 56 19.45 -23.51 -0.51
CA ALA A 56 19.28 -22.27 0.22
C ALA A 56 18.06 -21.49 -0.32
N PRO A 57 17.24 -20.85 0.54
CA PRO A 57 16.06 -20.09 0.12
C PRO A 57 16.41 -18.83 -0.68
N SER A 58 17.64 -18.34 -0.58
CA SER A 58 18.16 -17.17 -1.29
C SER A 58 19.68 -17.21 -1.42
N SER A 59 20.22 -16.52 -2.42
CA SER A 59 21.67 -16.32 -2.59
C SER A 59 22.23 -15.45 -1.46
N GLY A 60 23.25 -15.95 -0.76
CA GLY A 60 23.92 -15.25 0.34
C GLY A 60 25.33 -15.77 0.59
N LEU A 61 26.08 -15.14 1.49
CA LEU A 61 27.42 -15.58 1.89
C LEU A 61 27.29 -16.64 3.00
N LEU A 62 27.94 -17.79 2.84
CA LEU A 62 28.00 -18.81 3.89
C LEU A 62 28.88 -18.29 5.05
N MET A 63 28.27 -18.04 6.20
CA MET A 63 28.95 -17.50 7.39
C MET A 63 29.52 -18.61 8.28
N HIS A 64 28.73 -19.66 8.50
CA HIS A 64 29.12 -20.80 9.32
C HIS A 64 28.54 -22.10 8.79
N SER A 65 29.35 -23.15 8.80
CA SER A 65 28.94 -24.53 8.54
C SER A 65 28.93 -25.29 9.86
N HIS A 66 27.76 -25.68 10.33
CA HIS A 66 27.58 -26.38 11.60
C HIS A 66 27.66 -27.90 11.47
N VAL A 67 27.72 -28.41 10.24
CA VAL A 67 27.76 -29.84 9.93
C VAL A 67 28.88 -30.17 8.95
N LYS A 68 29.36 -31.40 8.99
CA LYS A 68 30.35 -31.98 8.08
C LYS A 68 29.74 -33.15 7.31
N GLU A 69 30.41 -33.53 6.23
CA GLU A 69 30.00 -34.67 5.42
C GLU A 69 30.01 -35.96 6.27
N GLY A 70 28.90 -36.71 6.22
CA GLY A 70 28.71 -37.94 7.00
C GLY A 70 28.03 -37.75 8.36
N ASP A 71 27.77 -36.52 8.79
CA ASP A 71 27.09 -36.26 10.06
C ASP A 71 25.59 -36.63 10.00
N ILE A 72 25.10 -37.21 11.11
CA ILE A 72 23.68 -37.51 11.29
C ILE A 72 22.98 -36.27 11.84
N VAL A 73 22.00 -35.76 11.10
CA VAL A 73 21.26 -34.52 11.42
C VAL A 73 19.78 -34.80 11.66
N HIS A 74 19.16 -34.00 12.54
CA HIS A 74 17.73 -34.12 12.87
C HIS A 74 16.92 -33.01 12.20
N ALA A 75 15.62 -33.25 11.98
CA ALA A 75 14.73 -32.23 11.42
C ALA A 75 14.69 -30.98 12.32
N GLY A 76 14.89 -29.81 11.71
CA GLY A 76 14.96 -28.53 12.42
C GLY A 76 16.34 -28.17 12.97
N GLN A 77 17.36 -29.04 12.82
CA GLN A 77 18.74 -28.72 13.17
C GLN A 77 19.33 -27.70 12.19
N ILE A 78 20.06 -26.72 12.73
CA ILE A 78 20.77 -25.71 11.92
C ILE A 78 21.95 -26.38 11.23
N LEU A 79 21.97 -26.33 9.89
CA LEU A 79 23.05 -26.89 9.07
C LEU A 79 24.05 -25.82 8.66
N PHE A 80 23.54 -24.67 8.20
CA PHE A 80 24.33 -23.57 7.65
C PHE A 80 23.73 -22.24 8.08
N GLU A 81 24.59 -21.28 8.43
CA GLU A 81 24.22 -19.88 8.61
C GLU A 81 24.62 -19.10 7.36
N LEU A 82 23.64 -18.46 6.72
CA LEU A 82 23.82 -17.64 5.53
C LEU A 82 23.56 -16.19 5.88
N SER A 83 24.51 -15.30 5.58
CA SER A 83 24.25 -13.86 5.61
C SER A 83 23.66 -13.43 4.28
N ASN A 84 22.45 -12.90 4.34
CA ASN A 84 21.76 -12.27 3.22
C ASN A 84 22.04 -10.76 3.14
N GLU A 85 23.04 -10.28 3.88
CA GLU A 85 23.35 -8.86 3.94
C GLU A 85 23.87 -8.38 2.59
N ARG A 86 23.05 -7.55 1.92
CA ARG A 86 23.56 -6.56 0.96
C ARG A 86 24.28 -5.44 1.73
N GLN A 87 25.25 -5.79 2.57
CA GLN A 87 26.16 -4.80 3.12
C GLN A 87 27.25 -4.57 2.07
N GLY A 88 27.23 -3.41 1.43
CA GLY A 88 28.49 -2.86 0.92
C GLY A 88 29.45 -2.72 2.11
N GLU A 89 30.75 -2.89 1.87
CA GLU A 89 31.84 -3.12 2.85
C GLU A 89 31.89 -2.24 4.13
N LYS A 90 31.02 -1.22 4.29
CA LYS A 90 31.08 -0.24 5.40
C LYS A 90 29.73 0.17 6.03
N GLY A 91 28.60 -0.47 5.70
CA GLY A 91 27.29 0.00 6.22
C GLY A 91 26.84 1.35 5.65
N GLU A 92 27.50 1.83 4.60
CA GLU A 92 27.21 3.10 3.92
C GLU A 92 25.80 3.13 3.33
N ILE A 93 25.28 2.01 2.81
CA ILE A 93 23.93 1.94 2.23
C ILE A 93 22.85 2.17 3.31
N THR A 94 23.00 1.54 4.48
CA THR A 94 22.07 1.70 5.60
C THR A 94 22.09 3.12 6.16
N ALA A 95 23.28 3.73 6.24
CA ALA A 95 23.44 5.13 6.65
C ALA A 95 22.81 6.11 5.64
N LEU A 96 22.99 5.88 4.34
CA LEU A 96 22.38 6.68 3.27
C LEU A 96 20.84 6.58 3.28
N VAL A 97 20.30 5.37 3.47
CA VAL A 97 18.85 5.16 3.59
C VAL A 97 18.29 5.87 4.83
N ALA A 98 18.97 5.78 5.99
CA ALA A 98 18.57 6.48 7.19
C ALA A 98 18.60 8.01 7.02
N GLN A 99 19.64 8.55 6.37
CA GLN A 99 19.74 9.98 6.06
C GLN A 99 18.62 10.43 5.11
N GLN A 100 18.31 9.63 4.09
CA GLN A 100 17.24 9.94 3.14
C GLN A 100 15.86 9.91 3.80
N LEU A 101 15.61 8.96 4.72
CA LEU A 101 14.39 8.91 5.52
C LEU A 101 14.27 10.12 6.46
N ALA A 102 15.35 10.50 7.15
CA ALA A 102 15.37 11.68 8.02
C ALA A 102 15.08 12.98 7.23
N THR A 103 15.71 13.12 6.05
CA THR A 103 15.48 14.27 5.17
C THR A 103 14.02 14.31 4.68
N ARG A 104 13.46 13.14 4.33
CA ARG A 104 12.06 13.02 3.92
C ARG A 104 11.11 13.39 5.06
N GLN A 105 11.35 12.89 6.28
CA GLN A 105 10.54 13.24 7.45
C GLN A 105 10.56 14.76 7.70
N GLN A 106 11.76 15.37 7.73
CA GLN A 106 11.89 16.81 7.90
C GLN A 106 11.16 17.60 6.80
N SER A 107 11.22 17.14 5.54
CA SER A 107 10.50 17.76 4.44
C SER A 107 8.99 17.67 4.61
N LEU A 108 8.46 16.52 5.05
CA LEU A 108 7.02 16.31 5.30
C LEU A 108 6.53 17.15 6.48
N GLU A 109 7.31 17.27 7.55
CA GLU A 109 6.99 18.15 8.68
C GLU A 109 6.94 19.62 8.24
N SER A 110 7.92 20.07 7.44
CA SER A 110 7.93 21.43 6.91
C SER A 110 6.74 21.71 5.98
N GLU A 111 6.36 20.72 5.15
CA GLU A 111 5.18 20.81 4.29
C GLU A 111 3.91 20.88 5.12
N GLN A 112 3.78 20.07 6.18
CA GLN A 112 2.64 20.11 7.09
C GLN A 112 2.47 21.48 7.74
N HIS A 113 3.55 22.07 8.23
CA HIS A 113 3.53 23.42 8.82
C HIS A 113 3.11 24.48 7.79
N LEU A 114 3.67 24.41 6.58
CA LEU A 114 3.32 25.35 5.50
C LEU A 114 1.85 25.24 5.10
N ARG A 115 1.32 24.01 4.91
CA ARG A 115 -0.09 23.77 4.56
C ARG A 115 -1.04 24.31 5.63
N ARG A 116 -0.72 24.07 6.91
CA ARG A 116 -1.50 24.63 8.03
C ARG A 116 -1.50 26.15 8.03
N ALA A 117 -0.33 26.78 7.87
CA ALA A 117 -0.23 28.23 7.81
C ALA A 117 -1.04 28.81 6.63
N GLN A 118 -0.92 28.22 5.44
CA GLN A 118 -1.69 28.63 4.26
C GLN A 118 -3.20 28.50 4.46
N ALA A 119 -3.66 27.42 5.11
CA ALA A 119 -5.08 27.23 5.41
C ALA A 119 -5.59 28.29 6.39
N LEU A 120 -4.82 28.61 7.44
CA LEU A 120 -5.15 29.67 8.40
C LEU A 120 -5.22 31.04 7.74
N ASP A 121 -4.22 31.40 6.93
CA ASP A 121 -4.20 32.68 6.20
C ASP A 121 -5.41 32.80 5.27
N LYS A 122 -5.72 31.72 4.54
CA LYS A 122 -6.89 31.68 3.66
C LYS A 122 -8.20 31.82 4.45
N GLN A 123 -8.31 31.15 5.59
CA GLN A 123 -9.48 31.27 6.47
C GLN A 123 -9.62 32.70 7.01
N GLN A 124 -8.53 33.33 7.43
CA GLN A 124 -8.53 34.73 7.89
C GLN A 124 -8.96 35.68 6.77
N ALA A 125 -8.42 35.53 5.56
CA ALA A 125 -8.81 36.34 4.41
C ALA A 125 -10.30 36.20 4.06
N LEU A 126 -10.83 34.97 4.08
CA LEU A 126 -12.26 34.71 3.86
C LEU A 126 -13.13 35.32 4.96
N ASN A 127 -12.71 35.24 6.22
CA ASN A 127 -13.43 35.87 7.34
C ASN A 127 -13.44 37.41 7.24
N LEU A 128 -12.32 38.03 6.85
CA LEU A 128 -12.28 39.47 6.59
C LEU A 128 -13.25 39.86 5.47
N ARG A 129 -13.28 39.08 4.39
CA ARG A 129 -14.23 39.29 3.29
C ARG A 129 -15.68 39.14 3.74
N LEU A 130 -15.98 38.14 4.57
CA LEU A 130 -17.31 37.94 5.15
C LEU A 130 -17.74 39.14 6.01
N ASN A 131 -16.83 39.66 6.84
CA ASN A 131 -17.09 40.85 7.66
C ASN A 131 -17.39 42.08 6.81
N ASN A 132 -16.63 42.30 5.73
CA ASN A 132 -16.89 43.39 4.80
C ASN A 132 -18.27 43.26 4.15
N LEU A 133 -18.62 42.07 3.65
CA LEU A 133 -19.96 41.81 3.07
C LEU A 133 -21.09 41.95 4.12
N ASN A 134 -20.82 41.65 5.38
CA ASN A 134 -21.78 41.88 6.46
C ASN A 134 -22.04 43.38 6.67
N ASN A 135 -20.99 44.20 6.65
CA ASN A 135 -21.12 45.66 6.73
C ASN A 135 -21.84 46.23 5.51
N GLU A 136 -21.50 45.79 4.30
CA GLU A 136 -22.18 46.20 3.06
C GLU A 136 -23.67 45.81 3.08
N ALA A 137 -24.00 44.60 3.53
CA ALA A 137 -25.39 44.17 3.64
C ALA A 137 -26.18 45.02 4.65
N ALA A 138 -25.58 45.37 5.79
CA ALA A 138 -26.23 46.23 6.78
C ALA A 138 -26.50 47.63 6.23
N GLN A 139 -25.56 48.21 5.48
CA GLN A 139 -25.77 49.51 4.81
C GLN A 139 -26.89 49.42 3.76
N LEU A 140 -26.90 48.35 2.98
CA LEU A 140 -27.90 48.14 1.94
C LEU A 140 -29.31 47.89 2.52
N GLU A 141 -29.42 47.20 3.66
CA GLU A 141 -30.67 47.06 4.40
C GLU A 141 -31.18 48.40 4.93
N GLN A 142 -30.29 49.25 5.46
CA GLN A 142 -30.65 50.60 5.86
C GLN A 142 -31.17 51.41 4.67
N GLU A 143 -30.50 51.35 3.52
CA GLU A 143 -30.94 52.04 2.30
C GLU A 143 -32.30 51.55 1.81
N ILE A 144 -32.53 50.23 1.82
CA ILE A 144 -33.82 49.62 1.49
C ILE A 144 -34.91 50.14 2.45
N SER A 145 -34.64 50.20 3.75
CA SER A 145 -35.63 50.65 4.75
C SER A 145 -36.03 52.13 4.53
N LEU A 146 -35.06 52.99 4.22
CA LEU A 146 -35.29 54.40 3.92
C LEU A 146 -36.10 54.55 2.63
N LEU A 147 -35.76 53.79 1.59
CA LEU A 147 -36.45 53.86 0.31
C LEU A 147 -37.87 53.27 0.38
N GLN A 148 -38.09 52.24 1.21
CA GLN A 148 -39.42 51.72 1.55
C GLN A 148 -40.28 52.79 2.22
N ARG A 149 -39.74 53.51 3.20
CA ARG A 149 -40.45 54.61 3.84
C ARG A 149 -40.78 55.73 2.84
N ARG A 150 -39.84 56.06 1.96
CA ARG A 150 -40.07 57.04 0.88
C ARG A 150 -41.14 56.58 -0.12
N HIS A 151 -41.18 55.29 -0.45
CA HIS A 151 -42.22 54.70 -1.29
C HIS A 151 -43.61 54.88 -0.66
N LEU A 152 -43.76 54.59 0.64
CA LEU A 152 -45.03 54.78 1.35
C LEU A 152 -45.48 56.25 1.36
N LEU A 153 -44.55 57.19 1.57
CA LEU A 153 -44.84 58.62 1.52
C LEU A 153 -45.25 59.10 0.11
N ALA A 154 -44.59 58.58 -0.93
CA ALA A 154 -44.94 58.87 -2.32
C ALA A 154 -46.31 58.29 -2.68
N GLN A 155 -46.65 57.10 -2.17
CA GLN A 155 -47.96 56.49 -2.37
C GLN A 155 -49.08 57.32 -1.74
N ASP A 156 -48.91 57.77 -0.49
CA ASP A 156 -49.85 58.69 0.17
C ASP A 156 -49.97 60.03 -0.58
N SER A 157 -48.86 60.54 -1.10
CA SER A 157 -48.86 61.76 -1.93
C SER A 157 -49.68 61.57 -3.21
N VAL A 158 -49.51 60.44 -3.92
CA VAL A 158 -50.32 60.12 -5.11
C VAL A 158 -51.80 60.08 -4.76
N THR A 159 -52.19 59.42 -3.65
CA THR A 159 -53.59 59.35 -3.21
C THR A 159 -54.18 60.73 -2.91
N LYS A 160 -53.42 61.61 -2.27
CA LYS A 160 -53.83 63.01 -2.00
C LYS A 160 -54.03 63.80 -3.29
N TYR A 161 -53.09 63.70 -4.24
CA TYR A 161 -53.19 64.39 -5.53
C TYR A 161 -54.35 63.87 -6.38
N GLN A 162 -54.60 62.55 -6.38
CA GLN A 162 -55.79 61.98 -7.02
C GLN A 162 -57.10 62.54 -6.44
N THR A 163 -57.18 62.67 -5.12
CA THR A 163 -58.34 63.25 -4.45
C THR A 163 -58.52 64.73 -4.82
N LEU A 164 -57.44 65.51 -4.83
CA LEU A 164 -57.47 66.92 -5.24
C LEU A 164 -57.84 67.10 -6.72
N GLN A 165 -57.40 66.20 -7.59
CA GLN A 165 -57.72 66.22 -9.02
C GLN A 165 -59.21 65.95 -9.24
N ASN A 166 -59.77 64.97 -8.54
CA ASN A 166 -61.20 64.66 -8.61
C ASN A 166 -62.08 65.84 -8.17
N ASN A 167 -61.56 66.67 -7.27
CA ASN A 167 -62.21 67.89 -6.81
C ASN A 167 -61.85 69.14 -7.66
N GLY A 168 -61.08 69.00 -8.73
CA GLY A 168 -60.71 70.07 -9.66
C GLY A 168 -59.62 71.04 -9.18
N TYR A 169 -58.93 70.75 -8.08
CA TYR A 169 -57.92 71.66 -7.48
C TYR A 169 -56.52 71.52 -8.09
N VAL A 170 -56.22 70.42 -8.78
CA VAL A 170 -54.92 70.16 -9.44
C VAL A 170 -55.13 69.60 -10.84
N SER A 171 -54.17 69.80 -11.74
CA SER A 171 -54.26 69.29 -13.11
C SER A 171 -53.95 67.79 -13.18
N ALA A 172 -54.47 67.11 -14.21
CA ALA A 172 -54.16 65.70 -14.46
C ALA A 172 -52.66 65.46 -14.64
N ALA A 173 -51.95 66.41 -15.27
CA ALA A 173 -50.51 66.34 -15.45
C ALA A 173 -49.75 66.33 -14.11
N GLN A 174 -50.22 67.09 -13.10
CA GLN A 174 -49.61 67.10 -11.76
C GLN A 174 -49.77 65.75 -11.04
N THR A 175 -50.94 65.12 -11.15
CA THR A 175 -51.16 63.77 -10.58
C THR A 175 -50.31 62.72 -11.30
N GLN A 176 -50.25 62.78 -12.63
CA GLN A 176 -49.43 61.87 -13.43
C GLN A 176 -47.95 61.97 -13.05
N GLN A 177 -47.43 63.20 -12.89
CA GLN A 177 -46.04 63.40 -12.45
C GLN A 177 -45.75 62.74 -11.08
N LYS A 178 -46.72 62.74 -10.16
CA LYS A 178 -46.58 62.05 -8.87
C LYS A 178 -46.63 60.52 -8.99
N GLN A 179 -47.41 60.00 -9.93
CA GLN A 179 -47.43 58.57 -10.23
C GLN A 179 -46.10 58.10 -10.84
N GLU A 180 -45.52 58.88 -11.76
CA GLU A 180 -44.20 58.61 -12.34
C GLU A 180 -43.12 58.60 -11.24
N GLU A 181 -43.14 59.58 -10.33
CA GLU A 181 -42.23 59.61 -9.18
C GLU A 181 -42.35 58.36 -8.28
N LEU A 182 -43.58 57.87 -8.04
CA LEU A 182 -43.80 56.64 -7.28
C LEU A 182 -43.21 55.41 -8.00
N ILE A 183 -43.41 55.30 -9.32
CA ILE A 183 -42.86 54.22 -10.13
C ILE A 183 -41.32 54.24 -10.12
N ASP A 184 -40.71 55.42 -10.23
CA ASP A 184 -39.26 55.59 -10.13
C ASP A 184 -38.72 55.13 -8.75
N ILE A 185 -39.43 55.44 -7.67
CA ILE A 185 -39.04 54.94 -6.34
C ILE A 185 -39.20 53.42 -6.25
N ALA A 186 -40.28 52.86 -6.80
CA ALA A 186 -40.54 51.42 -6.79
C ALA A 186 -39.49 50.63 -7.59
N THR A 187 -39.05 51.15 -8.74
CA THR A 187 -37.99 50.52 -9.56
C THR A 187 -36.65 50.51 -8.82
N ARG A 188 -36.26 51.63 -8.18
CA ARG A 188 -35.05 51.71 -7.34
C ARG A 188 -35.11 50.77 -6.13
N LEU A 189 -36.28 50.61 -5.52
CA LEU A 189 -36.48 49.68 -4.42
C LEU A 189 -36.31 48.22 -4.89
N SER A 190 -36.82 47.89 -6.08
CA SER A 190 -36.62 46.58 -6.70
C SER A 190 -35.15 46.31 -7.04
N THR A 191 -34.40 47.31 -7.53
CA THR A 191 -32.96 47.15 -7.79
C THR A 191 -32.17 46.88 -6.52
N LEU A 192 -32.44 47.61 -5.43
CA LEU A 192 -31.75 47.39 -4.15
C LEU A 192 -32.11 46.03 -3.55
N LYS A 193 -33.37 45.59 -3.62
CA LYS A 193 -33.76 44.25 -3.18
C LYS A 193 -33.02 43.14 -3.95
N ARG A 194 -32.82 43.28 -5.26
CA ARG A 194 -32.01 42.33 -6.04
C ARG A 194 -30.55 42.34 -5.60
N ALA A 195 -29.97 43.51 -5.35
CA ALA A 195 -28.61 43.63 -4.84
C ALA A 195 -28.45 42.95 -3.46
N SER A 196 -29.44 43.07 -2.57
CA SER A 196 -29.49 42.34 -1.28
C SER A 196 -29.44 40.83 -1.47
N LEU A 197 -30.24 40.29 -2.39
CA LEU A 197 -30.24 38.85 -2.69
C LEU A 197 -28.89 38.37 -3.25
N GLN A 198 -28.26 39.17 -4.12
CA GLN A 198 -26.94 38.85 -4.65
C GLN A 198 -25.85 38.86 -3.57
N GLN A 199 -25.92 39.82 -2.64
CA GLN A 199 -25.06 39.88 -1.46
C GLN A 199 -25.25 38.66 -0.56
N GLN A 200 -26.51 38.26 -0.31
CA GLN A 200 -26.82 37.06 0.46
C GLN A 200 -26.25 35.78 -0.17
N ALA A 201 -26.39 35.64 -1.50
CA ALA A 201 -25.80 34.52 -2.24
C ALA A 201 -24.26 34.50 -2.13
N SER A 202 -23.63 35.68 -2.17
CA SER A 202 -22.17 35.82 -2.03
C SER A 202 -21.69 35.42 -0.64
N LYS A 203 -22.44 35.76 0.43
CA LYS A 203 -22.15 35.30 1.79
C LYS A 203 -22.23 33.78 1.92
N LEU A 204 -23.26 33.15 1.34
CA LEU A 204 -23.41 31.70 1.33
C LEU A 204 -22.25 31.02 0.58
N ALA A 205 -21.79 31.59 -0.54
CA ALA A 205 -20.64 31.09 -1.28
C ALA A 205 -19.36 31.12 -0.42
N ILE A 206 -19.10 32.22 0.30
CA ILE A 206 -17.93 32.31 1.20
C ILE A 206 -18.03 31.34 2.38
N ALA A 207 -19.23 31.14 2.94
CA ALA A 207 -19.43 30.15 3.99
C ALA A 207 -19.12 28.73 3.49
N ALA A 208 -19.52 28.40 2.26
CA ALA A 208 -19.17 27.13 1.63
C ALA A 208 -17.64 27.01 1.36
N GLU A 209 -16.99 28.09 0.91
CA GLU A 209 -15.53 28.13 0.73
C GLU A 209 -14.78 27.91 2.06
N LEU A 210 -15.24 28.51 3.16
CA LEU A 210 -14.68 28.28 4.49
C LEU A 210 -14.77 26.81 4.91
N GLN A 211 -15.93 26.18 4.70
CA GLN A 211 -16.11 24.76 4.98
C GLN A 211 -15.19 23.89 4.10
N GLN A 212 -15.02 24.27 2.83
CA GLN A 212 -14.13 23.56 1.92
C GLN A 212 -12.66 23.66 2.35
N VAL A 213 -12.21 24.82 2.81
CA VAL A 213 -10.84 24.99 3.35
C VAL A 213 -10.62 24.08 4.56
N ALA A 214 -11.59 24.01 5.48
CA ALA A 214 -11.52 23.12 6.63
C ALA A 214 -11.46 21.64 6.24
N ASN A 215 -12.32 21.21 5.30
CA ASN A 215 -12.35 19.84 4.80
C ASN A 215 -11.05 19.44 4.08
N ASN A 216 -10.50 20.35 3.26
CA ASN A 216 -9.24 20.14 2.57
C ASN A 216 -8.09 19.98 3.58
N LEU A 217 -8.02 20.87 4.58
CA LEU A 217 -6.98 20.78 5.62
C LEU A 217 -7.05 19.45 6.39
N ALA A 218 -8.25 18.99 6.74
CA ALA A 218 -8.44 17.69 7.41
C ALA A 218 -8.00 16.52 6.52
N THR A 219 -8.30 16.58 5.22
CA THR A 219 -7.88 15.55 4.26
C THR A 219 -6.38 15.53 4.07
N ASP A 220 -5.75 16.71 3.93
CA ASP A 220 -4.29 16.86 3.80
C ASP A 220 -3.58 16.34 5.04
N GLN A 221 -4.13 16.58 6.25
CA GLN A 221 -3.58 16.05 7.49
C GLN A 221 -3.60 14.52 7.54
N VAL A 222 -4.72 13.89 7.18
CA VAL A 222 -4.81 12.42 7.13
C VAL A 222 -3.85 11.83 6.10
N GLN A 223 -3.66 12.49 4.94
CA GLN A 223 -2.71 12.03 3.93
C GLN A 223 -1.25 12.15 4.40
N LEU A 224 -0.90 13.25 5.07
CA LEU A 224 0.44 13.46 5.63
C LEU A 224 0.73 12.49 6.78
N GLU A 225 -0.24 12.20 7.65
CA GLU A 225 -0.11 11.19 8.71
C GLU A 225 0.14 9.79 8.13
N ARG A 226 -0.57 9.41 7.05
CA ARG A 226 -0.32 8.14 6.35
C ARG A 226 1.04 8.08 5.65
N ALA A 227 1.61 9.22 5.27
CA ALA A 227 2.93 9.29 4.65
C ALA A 227 4.08 9.22 5.67
N LEU A 228 3.78 9.48 6.95
CA LEU A 228 4.70 9.39 8.09
C LEU A 228 4.65 8.03 8.78
N ALA A 229 3.53 7.32 8.72
CA ALA A 229 3.34 5.95 9.24
C ALA A 229 3.95 4.88 8.31
#